data_AF-A0A7C7CN40-F1
#
_entry.id   AF-A0A7C7CN40-F1
#
_cell.length_a   1.000
_cell.length_b   1.000
_cell.length_c   1.000
_cell.angle_alpha   90.00
_cell.angle_beta   90.00
_cell.angle_gamma   90.00
#
_symmetry.space_group_name_H-M   'P 1'
#
loop_
_entity.id
_entity.type
_entity.pdbx_description
1 polymer ?
#
loop_
_entity_poly.entity_id
_entity_poly.type
_entity_poly.pdbx_seq_one_letter_code
_entity_poly.pdbx_strand_id
1 'polypeptide(L)'
;MKNFIAVMVIVIMASCGSSNEDGKMTGDTAEALDMLESVFDGPYSKWAIKSKLDTVLTMYNMELKKENYLKVGNSLVAVRKGSKGSYVEIDIINDMIKANSGAQGVSLDEQLDKSAKALERNLANKE
;
A
#
# COMPACT_ATOMS: atom_id res chain seq x y z
N MET A 1 -48.37 17.13 -42.05
CA MET A 1 -48.95 17.16 -40.69
C MET A 1 -47.91 16.67 -39.70
N LYS A 2 -47.76 17.44 -38.63
CA LYS A 2 -46.68 17.44 -37.65
C LYS A 2 -47.01 16.47 -36.53
N ASN A 3 -46.40 15.27 -36.51
CA ASN A 3 -46.48 14.37 -35.36
C ASN A 3 -45.07 14.03 -34.88
N PHE A 4 -44.57 14.93 -34.03
CA PHE A 4 -43.53 14.67 -33.05
C PHE A 4 -44.12 13.74 -31.98
N ILE A 5 -43.63 12.52 -31.81
CA ILE A 5 -43.73 11.82 -30.52
C ILE A 5 -42.37 11.19 -30.26
N ALA A 6 -41.68 11.81 -29.29
CA ALA A 6 -40.41 11.40 -28.73
C ALA A 6 -40.57 10.02 -28.08
N VAL A 7 -39.83 9.02 -28.58
CA VAL A 7 -39.68 7.75 -27.88
C VAL A 7 -38.57 7.92 -26.84
N MET A 8 -39.02 7.94 -25.60
CA MET A 8 -38.29 8.07 -24.36
C MET A 8 -37.23 6.96 -24.25
N VAL A 9 -35.96 7.34 -24.41
CA VAL A 9 -34.82 6.48 -24.07
C VAL A 9 -34.71 6.45 -22.55
N ILE A 10 -35.22 5.38 -21.93
CA ILE A 10 -34.91 5.06 -20.53
C ILE A 10 -33.76 4.06 -20.56
N VAL A 11 -32.54 4.56 -20.56
CA VAL A 11 -31.37 3.76 -20.15
C VAL A 11 -31.45 3.68 -18.64
N ILE A 12 -32.06 2.61 -18.13
CA ILE A 12 -31.84 2.21 -16.75
C ILE A 12 -30.40 1.70 -16.73
N MET A 13 -29.44 2.59 -16.47
CA MET A 13 -28.20 2.15 -15.88
C MET A 13 -28.60 1.59 -14.52
N ALA A 14 -28.94 0.30 -14.51
CA ALA A 14 -28.67 -0.53 -13.35
C ALA A 14 -27.15 -0.44 -13.17
N SER A 15 -26.69 0.61 -12.48
CA SER A 15 -25.48 0.48 -11.69
C SER A 15 -25.84 -0.61 -10.68
N CYS A 16 -25.66 -1.87 -11.10
CA CYS A 16 -25.42 -2.95 -10.17
C CYS A 16 -24.36 -2.38 -9.23
N GLY A 17 -24.76 -2.27 -7.96
CA GLY A 17 -23.97 -1.67 -6.93
C GLY A 17 -22.54 -2.16 -7.09
N SER A 18 -21.62 -1.21 -7.15
CA SER A 18 -20.29 -1.49 -6.66
C SER A 18 -20.51 -1.80 -5.19
N SER A 19 -20.82 -3.08 -4.91
CA SER A 19 -20.47 -3.69 -3.65
C SER A 19 -19.02 -3.30 -3.48
N ASN A 20 -18.78 -2.33 -2.59
CA ASN A 20 -17.52 -2.30 -1.91
C ASN A 20 -17.43 -3.69 -1.29
N GLU A 21 -16.75 -4.60 -1.97
CA GLU A 21 -16.07 -5.67 -1.29
C GLU A 21 -15.08 -4.92 -0.40
N ASP A 22 -15.57 -4.44 0.75
CA ASP A 22 -14.76 -4.10 1.90
C ASP A 22 -13.92 -5.34 2.10
N GLY A 23 -12.69 -5.28 1.58
CA GLY A 23 -11.81 -6.42 1.42
C GLY A 23 -11.69 -7.07 2.78
N LYS A 24 -12.44 -8.15 2.97
CA LYS A 24 -12.70 -8.68 4.29
C LYS A 24 -11.35 -9.19 4.79
N MET A 25 -10.75 -8.49 5.76
CA MET A 25 -9.52 -8.97 6.37
C MET A 25 -9.83 -10.34 6.97
N THR A 26 -9.10 -11.37 6.53
CA THR A 26 -9.14 -12.66 7.20
C THR A 26 -8.65 -12.47 8.65
N GLY A 27 -9.09 -13.31 9.59
CA GLY A 27 -8.70 -13.19 11.00
C GLY A 27 -7.18 -13.10 11.17
N ASP A 28 -6.44 -13.93 10.45
CA ASP A 28 -4.97 -13.95 10.45
C ASP A 28 -4.34 -12.67 9.90
N THR A 29 -4.93 -12.09 8.83
CA THR A 29 -4.45 -10.83 8.25
C THR A 29 -4.74 -9.66 9.19
N ALA A 30 -5.91 -9.64 9.83
CA ALA A 30 -6.27 -8.61 10.80
C ALA A 30 -5.30 -8.62 12.00
N GLU A 31 -4.99 -9.81 12.54
CA GLU A 31 -4.03 -9.96 13.63
C GLU A 31 -2.63 -9.44 13.23
N ALA A 32 -2.16 -9.78 12.03
CA ALA A 32 -0.89 -9.29 11.53
C ALA A 32 -0.85 -7.76 11.47
N LEU A 33 -1.95 -7.15 10.99
CA LEU A 33 -2.03 -5.71 10.82
C LEU A 33 -2.23 -4.98 12.16
N ASP A 34 -2.90 -5.59 13.13
CA ASP A 34 -2.98 -5.08 14.51
C ASP A 34 -1.57 -5.03 15.14
N MET A 35 -0.76 -6.07 14.93
CA MET A 35 0.64 -6.07 15.37
C MET A 35 1.44 -4.97 14.67
N LEU A 36 1.30 -4.83 13.35
CA LEU A 36 2.02 -3.81 12.58
C LEU A 36 1.61 -2.38 12.95
N GLU A 37 0.33 -2.13 13.17
CA GLU A 37 -0.20 -0.85 13.67
C GLU A 37 0.41 -0.46 15.02
N SER A 38 0.70 -1.44 15.89
CA SER A 38 1.31 -1.17 17.20
C SER A 38 2.82 -0.82 17.14
N VAL A 39 3.52 -1.14 16.05
CA VAL A 39 4.98 -0.95 15.93
C VAL A 39 5.41 0.06 14.88
N PHE A 40 4.54 0.34 13.91
CA PHE A 40 4.75 1.40 12.93
C PHE A 40 4.76 2.76 13.61
N ASP A 41 5.62 3.65 13.13
CA ASP A 41 5.68 5.00 13.67
C ASP A 41 4.69 5.93 12.96
N GLY A 42 3.96 6.73 13.73
CA GLY A 42 2.94 7.65 13.25
C GLY A 42 1.48 7.16 13.36
N PRO A 43 0.49 8.04 13.10
CA PRO A 43 -0.93 7.78 13.36
C PRO A 43 -1.60 6.99 12.23
N TYR A 44 -1.00 5.88 11.81
CA TYR A 44 -1.48 5.09 10.67
C TYR A 44 -2.40 3.97 11.12
N SER A 45 -3.65 4.00 10.64
CA SER A 45 -4.58 2.90 10.90
C SER A 45 -4.13 1.60 10.22
N LYS A 46 -4.50 0.45 10.78
CA LYS A 46 -4.28 -0.86 10.15
C LYS A 46 -4.81 -0.98 8.72
N TRP A 47 -5.89 -0.26 8.38
CA TRP A 47 -6.44 -0.20 7.01
C TRP A 47 -5.51 0.56 6.06
N ALA A 48 -4.93 1.68 6.52
CA ALA A 48 -3.95 2.44 5.73
C ALA A 48 -2.64 1.64 5.54
N ILE A 49 -2.19 0.95 6.59
CA ILE A 49 -1.04 0.04 6.52
C ILE A 49 -1.32 -1.08 5.52
N LYS A 50 -2.49 -1.73 5.61
CA LYS A 50 -2.89 -2.79 4.69
C LYS A 50 -2.86 -2.32 3.24
N SER A 51 -3.52 -1.22 2.91
CA SER A 51 -3.60 -0.73 1.52
C SER A 51 -2.22 -0.52 0.89
N LYS A 52 -1.27 0.00 1.68
CA LYS A 52 0.11 0.20 1.23
C LYS A 52 0.89 -1.11 1.11
N LEU A 53 0.75 -2.02 2.08
CA LEU A 53 1.39 -3.33 2.02
C LEU A 53 0.82 -4.21 0.91
N ASP A 54 -0.48 -4.15 0.63
CA ASP A 54 -1.11 -4.83 -0.51
C ASP A 54 -0.43 -4.41 -1.82
N THR A 55 -0.18 -3.10 -1.96
CA THR A 55 0.50 -2.54 -3.13
C THR A 55 1.91 -3.09 -3.25
N VAL A 56 2.70 -3.05 -2.17
CA VAL A 56 4.06 -3.59 -2.16
C VAL A 56 4.07 -5.09 -2.45
N LEU A 57 3.25 -5.88 -1.77
CA LEU A 57 3.18 -7.33 -1.99
C LEU A 57 2.82 -7.67 -3.43
N THR A 58 1.86 -6.94 -4.02
CA THR A 58 1.48 -7.10 -5.43
C THR A 58 2.63 -6.75 -6.37
N MET A 59 3.34 -5.64 -6.13
CA MET A 59 4.49 -5.22 -6.94
C MET A 59 5.61 -6.27 -7.00
N TYR A 60 5.76 -7.06 -5.94
CA TYR A 60 6.77 -8.12 -5.83
C TYR A 60 6.20 -9.52 -6.05
N ASN A 61 4.98 -9.63 -6.58
CA ASN A 61 4.29 -10.90 -6.84
C ASN A 61 4.24 -11.83 -5.62
N MET A 62 4.00 -11.25 -4.44
CA MET A 62 3.87 -11.96 -3.17
C MET A 62 2.39 -12.13 -2.82
N GLU A 63 2.03 -13.29 -2.26
CA GLU A 63 0.67 -13.56 -1.81
C GLU A 63 0.24 -12.63 -0.65
N LEU A 64 -1.03 -12.20 -0.66
CA LEU A 64 -1.61 -11.36 0.39
C LEU A 64 -2.00 -12.19 1.62
N LYS A 65 -1.01 -12.67 2.37
CA LYS A 65 -1.19 -13.53 3.56
C LYS A 65 -0.38 -13.05 4.77
N LYS A 66 -0.79 -13.47 5.97
CA LYS A 66 -0.23 -13.06 7.27
C LYS A 66 1.30 -13.04 7.29
N GLU A 67 1.94 -14.11 6.83
CA GLU A 67 3.40 -14.25 6.85
C GLU A 67 4.08 -13.18 6.01
N ASN A 68 3.49 -12.83 4.87
CA ASN A 68 4.04 -11.84 3.95
C ASN A 68 3.84 -10.40 4.45
N TYR A 69 2.69 -10.08 5.06
CA TYR A 69 2.52 -8.78 5.73
C TYR A 69 3.55 -8.60 6.86
N LEU A 70 3.69 -9.60 7.73
CA LEU A 70 4.65 -9.55 8.83
C LEU A 70 6.09 -9.47 8.32
N LYS A 71 6.44 -10.24 7.28
CA LYS A 71 7.78 -10.19 6.68
C LYS A 71 8.12 -8.78 6.18
N VAL A 72 7.27 -8.20 5.32
CA VAL A 72 7.52 -6.86 4.76
C VAL A 72 7.47 -5.80 5.85
N GLY A 73 6.46 -5.85 6.72
CA GLY A 73 6.32 -4.90 7.82
C GLY A 73 7.51 -4.89 8.77
N ASN A 74 8.02 -6.07 9.16
CA ASN A 74 9.20 -6.16 10.02
C ASN A 74 10.47 -5.66 9.34
N SER A 75 10.64 -5.92 8.03
CA SER A 75 11.77 -5.36 7.27
C SER A 75 11.73 -3.83 7.25
N LEU A 76 10.55 -3.23 7.07
CA LEU A 76 10.37 -1.77 7.12
C LEU A 76 10.73 -1.20 8.50
N VAL A 77 10.25 -1.83 9.57
CA VAL A 77 10.58 -1.45 10.96
C VAL A 77 12.08 -1.53 11.21
N ALA A 78 12.76 -2.58 10.70
CA ALA A 78 14.21 -2.72 10.82
C ALA A 78 14.95 -1.59 10.12
N VAL A 79 14.52 -1.23 8.91
CA VAL A 79 15.12 -0.12 8.12
C VAL A 79 14.92 1.22 8.82
N ARG A 80 13.72 1.52 9.35
CA ARG A 80 13.49 2.72 10.18
C ARG A 80 14.40 2.76 11.41
N LYS A 81 14.52 1.64 12.14
CA LYS A 81 15.38 1.58 13.33
C LYS A 81 16.85 1.86 12.96
N GLY A 82 17.29 1.39 11.80
CA GLY A 82 18.62 1.69 11.24
C GLY A 82 18.85 3.19 11.00
N SER A 83 17.82 3.93 10.57
CA SER A 83 17.90 5.38 10.32
C SER A 83 17.76 6.25 11.57
N LYS A 84 17.65 5.64 12.75
CA LYS A 84 17.46 6.32 14.04
C LYS A 84 16.24 7.25 14.06
N GLY A 85 15.19 6.91 13.30
CA GLY A 85 13.93 7.66 13.27
C GLY A 85 13.93 8.88 12.33
N SER A 86 14.89 8.97 11.41
CA SER A 86 14.94 10.07 10.43
C SER A 86 13.77 10.07 9.42
N TYR A 87 13.11 8.93 9.26
CA TYR A 87 11.92 8.72 8.43
C TYR A 87 11.10 7.55 8.99
N VAL A 88 9.82 7.45 8.62
CA VAL A 88 8.92 6.37 9.09
C VAL A 88 8.70 5.29 8.04
N GLU A 89 8.13 4.13 8.41
CA GLU A 89 7.90 3.00 7.50
C GLU A 89 7.09 3.41 6.25
N ILE A 90 6.14 4.31 6.43
CA ILE A 90 5.28 4.80 5.36
C ILE A 90 6.05 5.65 4.35
N ASP A 91 7.10 6.38 4.77
CA ASP A 91 7.97 7.12 3.85
C ASP A 91 8.73 6.15 2.95
N ILE A 92 9.24 5.05 3.53
CA ILE A 92 9.92 3.98 2.80
C ILE A 92 8.97 3.36 1.78
N ILE A 93 7.76 2.95 2.21
CA ILE A 93 6.76 2.37 1.30
C ILE A 93 6.42 3.33 0.15
N ASN A 94 6.24 4.62 0.45
CA ASN A 94 5.95 5.62 -0.58
C ASN A 94 7.08 5.75 -1.61
N ASP A 95 8.34 5.69 -1.18
CA ASP A 95 9.48 5.71 -2.09
C ASP A 95 9.54 4.43 -2.95
N MET A 96 9.34 3.25 -2.34
CA MET A 96 9.26 1.97 -3.05
C MET A 96 8.18 1.97 -4.14
N ILE A 97 6.97 2.45 -3.81
CA ILE A 97 5.84 2.53 -4.75
C ILE A 97 6.18 3.50 -5.91
N LYS A 98 6.80 4.64 -5.61
CA LYS A 98 7.24 5.60 -6.64
C LYS A 98 8.30 5.00 -7.56
N ALA A 99 9.24 4.24 -7.01
CA ALA A 99 10.29 3.57 -7.79
C ALA A 99 9.72 2.47 -8.69
N ASN A 100 8.63 1.82 -8.28
CA ASN A 100 7.94 0.75 -9.01
C ASN A 100 8.89 -0.31 -9.59
N SER A 101 9.89 -0.72 -8.81
CA SER A 101 11.02 -1.52 -9.28
C SER A 101 10.78 -3.04 -9.19
N GLY A 102 9.76 -3.49 -8.45
CA GLY A 102 9.38 -4.90 -8.37
C GLY A 102 9.03 -5.49 -9.74
N ALA A 103 8.29 -4.73 -10.56
CA ALA A 103 7.99 -5.11 -11.96
C ALA A 103 9.24 -5.15 -12.87
N GLN A 104 10.34 -4.56 -12.44
CA GLN A 104 11.61 -4.48 -13.17
C GLN A 104 12.63 -5.54 -12.70
N GLY A 105 12.22 -6.45 -11.80
CA GLY A 105 13.05 -7.55 -11.32
C GLY A 105 14.03 -7.18 -10.20
N VAL A 106 13.96 -5.97 -9.65
CA VAL A 106 14.70 -5.59 -8.45
C VAL A 106 14.12 -6.35 -7.26
N SER A 107 14.96 -6.89 -6.38
CA SER A 107 14.49 -7.60 -5.18
C SER A 107 13.92 -6.64 -4.14
N LEU A 108 13.03 -7.14 -3.27
CA LEU A 108 12.45 -6.35 -2.18
C LEU A 108 13.54 -5.75 -1.27
N ASP A 109 14.52 -6.57 -0.88
CA ASP A 109 15.60 -6.16 0.03
C ASP A 109 16.49 -5.10 -0.63
N GLU A 110 16.81 -5.26 -1.91
CA GLU A 110 17.56 -4.26 -2.66
C GLU A 110 16.80 -2.93 -2.77
N GLN A 111 15.48 -2.98 -3.03
CA GLN A 111 14.69 -1.75 -3.09
C GLN A 111 14.55 -1.09 -1.72
N LEU A 112 14.41 -1.85 -0.63
CA LEU A 112 14.37 -1.31 0.73
C LEU A 112 15.65 -0.51 1.04
N ASP A 113 16.83 -1.07 0.72
CA ASP A 113 18.12 -0.38 0.89
C ASP A 113 18.23 0.87 0.01
N LYS A 114 17.81 0.79 -1.27
CA LYS A 114 17.80 1.95 -2.17
C LYS A 114 16.88 3.06 -1.65
N SER A 115 15.70 2.70 -1.16
CA SER A 115 14.71 3.65 -0.64
C SER A 115 15.22 4.34 0.63
N ALA A 116 15.82 3.58 1.55
CA ALA A 116 16.48 4.11 2.74
C ALA A 116 17.54 5.17 2.37
N LYS A 117 18.48 4.82 1.48
CA LYS A 117 19.54 5.73 1.01
C LYS A 117 18.99 6.94 0.26
N ALA A 118 17.87 6.80 -0.46
CA ALA A 118 17.22 7.93 -1.12
C ALA A 118 16.63 8.90 -0.10
N LEU A 119 15.95 8.39 0.93
CA LEU A 119 15.39 9.19 2.01
C LEU A 119 16.47 9.91 2.81
N GLU A 120 17.55 9.23 3.20
CA GLU A 120 18.68 9.84 3.92
C GLU A 120 19.30 11.00 3.12
N ARG A 121 19.54 10.82 1.82
CA ARG A 121 20.06 11.88 0.95
C ARG A 121 19.09 13.06 0.82
N ASN A 122 17.80 12.77 0.68
CA ASN A 122 16.77 13.81 0.56
C ASN A 122 16.63 14.64 1.84
N LEU A 123 16.91 14.07 3.01
CA LEU A 123 16.94 14.78 4.28
C LEU A 123 18.20 15.65 4.38
N ALA A 124 19.38 15.10 4.07
CA ALA A 124 20.64 15.83 4.09
C ALA A 124 20.68 17.02 3.10
N ASN A 125 19.97 16.94 1.98
CA ASN A 125 19.88 18.03 1.00
C ASN A 125 18.83 19.10 1.33
N LYS A 126 18.02 18.89 2.38
CA LYS A 126 17.02 19.86 2.85
C LYS A 126 17.51 20.69 4.05
N GLU A 127 18.64 20.30 4.64
CA GLU A 127 19.39 21.07 5.65
C GLU A 127 20.35 22.07 4.98
#